data_AF-A0A1S3JT74-F1
#
_entry.id   AF-A0A1S3JT74-F1
#
_cell.length_a   1.000
_cell.length_b   1.000
_cell.length_c   1.000
_cell.angle_alpha   90.00
_cell.angle_beta   90.00
_cell.angle_gamma   90.00
#
_symmetry.space_group_name_H-M   'P 1'
#
loop_
_entity.id
_entity.type
_entity.pdbx_description
1 polymer ?
#
loop_
_entity_poly.entity_id
_entity_poly.type
_entity_poly.pdbx_seq_one_letter_code
_entity_poly.pdbx_strand_id
1 'polypeptide(L)'
;MAAAGESLTPAGDMSPLQQAEEAVAALYDFRDHYFERHSLEEAALKVEELKKQLDNVMQLLDSINDQVDNKSVYLMLRGKALNVMPQFDQASLDALSKAVKLDPKLVEAWNHLGEEYWKNKDVEAAKNCFLGALNHSKNKVSLRNLSMVLRQLGKDPAERIKLVEESVEKAKEAVQLDIKDGTSWFILGNAYLSMFFAENQNPKVLKQCMSAYAQAEKDSVANCNSDLHYNRAIAYKYQEEYQLALVGFARAAALDPLWPDPQEKEQQLVSYLTKVQDMVDTKGKTKGKKLQTMISEISENHLGVYKGGSYTSQSGKTIDLAYVMLQDLSQEINPGKVVLGKVVCTVTTEEPVPFTFCMVDSADTCCAVTLYNVAPGYGVKIGDSVAIPEPYVQSLDVQYGDMTFHYLSIRVDSPVVLVVNGRKLGLDKQAPSVLGVSAKSE
;
A
#
# COMPACT_ATOMS: atom_id res chain seq x y z
N MET A 1 25.53 -59.20 34.03
CA MET A 1 24.12 -59.50 33.74
C MET A 1 23.30 -58.33 34.29
N ALA A 2 22.53 -57.55 33.55
CA ALA A 2 22.13 -57.56 32.15
C ALA A 2 21.94 -56.09 31.72
N ALA A 3 22.38 -55.77 30.51
CA ALA A 3 22.04 -54.52 29.83
C ALA A 3 20.65 -54.71 29.19
N ALA A 4 19.70 -53.84 29.51
CA ALA A 4 18.45 -53.73 28.79
C ALA A 4 18.67 -52.70 27.66
N GLY A 5 18.71 -53.20 26.43
CA GLY A 5 18.77 -52.38 25.23
C GLY A 5 17.45 -51.66 25.03
N GLU A 6 17.51 -50.34 24.93
CA GLU A 6 16.48 -49.56 24.25
C GLU A 6 16.56 -49.94 22.76
N SER A 7 15.58 -50.72 22.33
CA SER A 7 15.34 -50.98 20.92
C SER A 7 14.90 -49.67 20.26
N LEU A 8 15.83 -49.04 19.54
CA LEU A 8 15.53 -48.07 18.48
C LEU A 8 14.47 -48.69 17.56
N THR A 9 13.25 -48.14 17.58
CA THR A 9 12.24 -48.41 16.57
C THR A 9 12.80 -48.03 15.19
N PRO A 10 12.66 -48.87 14.15
CA PRO A 10 13.13 -48.51 12.82
C PRO A 10 12.34 -47.29 12.32
N ALA A 11 13.02 -46.37 11.63
CA ALA A 11 12.36 -45.35 10.83
C ALA A 11 11.40 -46.07 9.86
N GLY A 12 10.09 -45.97 10.13
CA GLY A 12 9.08 -46.65 9.33
C GLY A 12 9.02 -46.04 7.93
N ASP A 13 8.96 -46.89 6.90
CA ASP A 13 8.80 -46.46 5.51
C ASP A 13 7.57 -45.53 5.39
N MET A 14 7.81 -44.28 4.98
CA MET A 14 6.74 -43.31 4.76
C MET A 14 5.81 -43.77 3.64
N SER A 15 4.51 -43.65 3.84
CA SER A 15 3.53 -43.96 2.78
C SER A 15 3.72 -43.04 1.56
N PRO A 16 3.32 -43.47 0.35
CA PRO A 16 3.43 -42.62 -0.85
C PRO A 16 2.78 -41.24 -0.68
N LEU A 17 1.65 -41.16 0.05
CA LEU A 17 0.96 -39.90 0.30
C LEU A 17 1.75 -38.98 1.26
N GLN A 18 2.36 -39.54 2.32
CA GLN A 18 3.20 -38.77 3.24
C GLN A 18 4.44 -38.21 2.53
N GLN A 19 5.05 -38.99 1.62
CA GLN A 19 6.17 -38.50 0.80
C GLN A 19 5.75 -37.31 -0.07
N ALA A 20 4.55 -37.36 -0.65
CA ALA A 20 4.01 -36.23 -1.41
C ALA A 20 3.70 -35.01 -0.52
N GLU A 21 3.16 -35.21 0.69
CA GLU A 21 2.92 -34.13 1.67
C GLU A 21 4.23 -33.40 2.02
N GLU A 22 5.28 -34.15 2.34
CA GLU A 22 6.60 -33.58 2.65
C GLU A 22 7.22 -32.86 1.44
N ALA A 23 7.10 -33.43 0.24
CA ALA A 23 7.63 -32.80 -0.98
C ALA A 23 6.90 -31.49 -1.31
N VAL A 24 5.57 -31.45 -1.19
CA VAL A 24 4.78 -30.22 -1.39
C VAL A 24 5.07 -29.19 -0.29
N ALA A 25 5.28 -29.63 0.96
CA ALA A 25 5.68 -28.73 2.04
C ALA A 25 7.06 -28.12 1.78
N ALA A 26 8.04 -28.92 1.35
CA ALA A 26 9.38 -28.46 1.00
C ALA A 26 9.37 -27.47 -0.18
N LEU A 27 8.46 -27.66 -1.14
CA LEU A 27 8.27 -26.74 -2.27
C LEU A 27 7.80 -25.34 -1.82
N TYR A 28 6.83 -25.29 -0.89
CA TYR A 28 6.36 -24.02 -0.33
C TYR A 28 7.39 -23.39 0.61
N ASP A 29 8.08 -24.21 1.40
CA ASP A 29 9.20 -23.75 2.24
C ASP A 29 10.32 -23.11 1.40
N PHE A 30 10.67 -23.71 0.26
CA PHE A 30 11.61 -23.12 -0.71
C PHE A 30 11.11 -21.76 -1.24
N ARG A 31 9.82 -21.66 -1.60
CA ARG A 31 9.22 -20.42 -2.11
C ARG A 31 9.25 -19.30 -1.06
N ASP A 32 8.82 -19.62 0.16
CA ASP A 32 8.56 -18.65 1.23
C ASP A 32 9.86 -18.18 1.90
N HIS A 33 10.82 -19.10 2.10
CA HIS A 33 12.12 -18.81 2.71
C HIS A 33 13.25 -18.62 1.68
N TYR A 34 12.91 -18.36 0.40
CA TYR A 34 13.90 -18.21 -0.67
C TYR A 34 15.00 -17.20 -0.31
N PHE A 35 14.60 -16.01 0.18
CA PHE A 35 15.51 -14.91 0.51
C PHE A 35 16.20 -15.03 1.88
N GLU A 36 15.89 -16.08 2.65
CA GLU A 36 16.69 -16.43 3.81
C GLU A 36 17.89 -17.31 3.43
N ARG A 37 17.85 -17.92 2.23
CA ARG A 37 18.81 -18.91 1.74
C ARG A 37 19.57 -18.44 0.50
N HIS A 38 19.05 -17.43 -0.20
CA HIS A 38 19.57 -16.85 -1.44
C HIS A 38 19.66 -15.33 -1.29
N SER A 39 20.58 -14.71 -2.02
CA SER A 39 20.76 -13.27 -1.98
C SER A 39 19.76 -12.53 -2.87
N LEU A 40 19.69 -11.20 -2.76
CA LEU A 40 18.80 -10.40 -3.62
C LEU A 40 19.26 -10.38 -5.08
N GLU A 41 20.55 -10.57 -5.33
CA GLU A 41 21.09 -10.68 -6.69
C GLU A 41 20.51 -11.90 -7.44
N GLU A 42 20.06 -12.92 -6.70
CA GLU A 42 19.44 -14.13 -7.22
C GLU A 42 17.91 -14.02 -7.32
N ALA A 43 17.31 -12.86 -7.02
CA ALA A 43 15.85 -12.67 -7.01
C ALA A 43 15.20 -12.99 -8.37
N ALA A 44 15.87 -12.65 -9.47
CA ALA A 44 15.38 -12.93 -10.82
C ALA A 44 15.31 -14.43 -11.15
N LEU A 45 16.11 -15.26 -10.47
CA LEU A 45 16.16 -16.71 -10.67
C LEU A 45 15.06 -17.46 -9.92
N LYS A 46 14.48 -16.84 -8.89
CA LYS A 46 13.50 -17.46 -7.96
C LYS A 46 12.39 -18.22 -8.69
N VAL A 47 11.79 -17.60 -9.71
CA VAL A 47 10.66 -18.18 -10.45
C VAL A 47 11.09 -19.40 -11.27
N GLU A 48 12.27 -19.36 -11.89
CA GLU A 48 12.80 -20.47 -12.68
C GLU A 48 13.19 -21.65 -11.77
N GLU A 49 13.84 -21.38 -10.64
CA GLU A 49 14.23 -22.42 -9.68
C GLU A 49 13.03 -23.04 -8.99
N LEU A 50 12.03 -22.24 -8.63
CA LEU A 50 10.77 -22.74 -8.09
C LEU A 50 10.07 -23.66 -9.09
N LYS A 51 10.11 -23.33 -10.38
CA LYS A 51 9.57 -24.19 -11.44
C LYS A 51 10.30 -25.52 -11.53
N LYS A 52 11.64 -25.54 -11.43
CA LYS A 52 12.43 -26.79 -11.40
C LYS A 52 12.05 -27.67 -10.21
N GLN A 53 11.86 -27.08 -9.03
CA GLN A 53 11.39 -27.81 -7.85
C GLN A 53 9.97 -28.36 -8.04
N LEU A 54 9.07 -27.56 -8.61
CA LEU A 54 7.72 -27.98 -8.95
C LEU A 54 7.72 -29.19 -9.89
N ASP A 55 8.53 -29.16 -10.96
CA ASP A 55 8.61 -30.27 -11.91
C ASP A 55 9.01 -31.59 -11.23
N ASN A 56 9.94 -31.55 -10.26
CA ASN A 56 10.33 -32.73 -9.47
C ASN A 56 9.18 -33.24 -8.58
N VAL A 57 8.46 -32.33 -7.92
CA VAL A 57 7.29 -32.67 -7.08
C VAL A 57 6.16 -33.26 -7.94
N MET A 58 5.95 -32.74 -9.14
CA MET A 58 4.95 -33.27 -10.07
C MET A 58 5.31 -34.66 -10.57
N GLN A 59 6.58 -34.95 -10.86
CA GLN A 59 7.03 -36.31 -11.21
C GLN A 59 6.77 -37.31 -10.07
N LEU A 60 7.03 -36.91 -8.82
CA LEU A 60 6.72 -37.73 -7.65
C LEU A 60 5.21 -37.99 -7.57
N LEU A 61 4.38 -36.95 -7.65
CA LEU A 61 2.93 -37.05 -7.60
C LEU A 61 2.37 -37.96 -8.71
N ASP A 62 2.88 -37.85 -9.94
CA ASP A 62 2.51 -38.72 -11.05
C ASP A 62 2.85 -40.18 -10.76
N SER A 63 4.01 -40.46 -10.17
CA SER A 63 4.46 -41.83 -9.86
C SER A 63 3.61 -42.55 -8.80
N ILE A 64 2.99 -41.79 -7.88
CA ILE A 64 2.18 -42.34 -6.79
C ILE A 64 0.68 -42.35 -7.09
N ASN A 65 0.24 -41.79 -8.22
CA ASN A 65 -1.18 -41.57 -8.55
C ASN A 65 -2.05 -42.82 -8.36
N ASP A 66 -1.55 -44.00 -8.74
CA ASP A 66 -2.28 -45.26 -8.68
C ASP A 66 -2.11 -46.01 -7.35
N GLN A 67 -1.26 -45.49 -6.45
CA GLN A 67 -0.88 -46.10 -5.17
C GLN A 67 -1.55 -45.42 -3.96
N VAL A 68 -2.33 -44.35 -4.19
CA VAL A 68 -2.99 -43.56 -3.14
C VAL A 68 -4.48 -43.88 -3.02
N ASP A 69 -4.87 -44.34 -1.83
CA ASP A 69 -6.26 -44.62 -1.46
C ASP A 69 -7.05 -43.33 -1.19
N ASN A 70 -6.43 -42.34 -0.53
CA ASN A 70 -7.06 -41.07 -0.22
C ASN A 70 -6.96 -40.10 -1.41
N LYS A 71 -7.89 -40.25 -2.35
CA LYS A 71 -7.91 -39.44 -3.58
C LYS A 71 -8.17 -37.95 -3.34
N SER A 72 -8.94 -37.55 -2.32
CA SER A 72 -9.21 -36.14 -2.06
C SER A 72 -7.95 -35.39 -1.61
N VAL A 73 -7.18 -35.98 -0.69
CA VAL A 73 -5.91 -35.41 -0.21
C VAL A 73 -4.86 -35.40 -1.32
N TYR A 74 -4.74 -36.48 -2.10
CA TYR A 74 -3.84 -36.51 -3.25
C TYR A 74 -4.15 -35.41 -4.28
N LEU A 75 -5.43 -35.24 -4.64
CA LEU A 75 -5.86 -34.18 -5.57
C LEU A 75 -5.62 -32.77 -4.98
N MET A 76 -5.82 -32.60 -3.68
CA MET A 76 -5.48 -31.35 -2.99
C MET A 76 -3.99 -31.05 -3.08
N LEU A 77 -3.12 -32.02 -2.78
CA LEU A 77 -1.65 -31.86 -2.85
C LEU A 77 -1.19 -31.56 -4.28
N ARG A 78 -1.75 -32.25 -5.27
CA ARG A 78 -1.44 -31.99 -6.69
C ARG A 78 -1.84 -30.57 -7.09
N GLY A 79 -3.05 -30.15 -6.73
CA GLY A 79 -3.51 -28.80 -6.98
C GLY A 79 -2.68 -27.74 -6.26
N LYS A 80 -2.40 -27.96 -4.97
CA LYS A 80 -1.53 -27.10 -4.16
C LYS A 80 -0.13 -26.95 -4.76
N ALA A 81 0.47 -28.02 -5.25
CA ALA A 81 1.77 -27.99 -5.90
C ALA A 81 1.73 -27.07 -7.14
N LEU A 82 0.78 -27.28 -8.04
CA LEU A 82 0.60 -26.46 -9.25
C LEU A 82 0.33 -24.98 -8.90
N ASN A 83 -0.47 -24.73 -7.86
CA ASN A 83 -0.79 -23.39 -7.36
C ASN A 83 0.42 -22.63 -6.77
N VAL A 84 1.60 -23.25 -6.64
CA VAL A 84 2.79 -22.56 -6.11
C VAL A 84 3.27 -21.41 -7.01
N MET A 85 3.02 -21.52 -8.32
CA MET A 85 3.43 -20.52 -9.31
C MET A 85 2.47 -19.33 -9.30
N PRO A 86 2.93 -18.09 -9.55
CA PRO A 86 2.04 -16.92 -9.48
C PRO A 86 0.89 -16.91 -10.51
N GLN A 87 1.06 -17.58 -11.65
CA GLN A 87 0.07 -17.59 -12.72
C GLN A 87 -1.08 -18.57 -12.45
N PHE A 88 -2.25 -18.29 -13.04
CA PHE A 88 -3.39 -19.22 -13.04
C PHE A 88 -3.03 -20.54 -13.74
N ASP A 89 -3.44 -21.66 -13.15
CA ASP A 89 -3.24 -22.99 -13.73
C ASP A 89 -4.56 -23.78 -13.76
N GLN A 90 -5.02 -24.15 -14.96
CA GLN A 90 -6.28 -24.87 -15.13
C GLN A 90 -6.24 -26.28 -14.51
N ALA A 91 -5.09 -26.96 -14.51
CA ALA A 91 -4.97 -28.29 -13.93
C ALA A 91 -4.98 -28.23 -12.39
N SER A 92 -4.43 -27.16 -11.82
CA SER A 92 -4.58 -26.81 -10.39
C SER A 92 -6.04 -26.65 -10.02
N LEU A 93 -6.77 -25.79 -10.75
CA LEU A 93 -8.19 -25.54 -10.55
C LEU A 93 -9.03 -26.82 -10.62
N ASP A 94 -8.78 -27.67 -11.63
CA ASP A 94 -9.49 -28.93 -11.84
C ASP A 94 -9.23 -29.94 -10.71
N ALA A 95 -7.99 -30.06 -10.26
CA ALA A 95 -7.61 -30.96 -9.17
C ALA A 95 -8.25 -30.51 -7.85
N LEU A 96 -8.16 -29.23 -7.50
CA LEU A 96 -8.73 -28.64 -6.28
C LEU A 96 -10.25 -28.71 -6.29
N SER A 97 -10.89 -28.44 -7.42
CA SER A 97 -12.35 -28.57 -7.59
C SER A 97 -12.83 -30.00 -7.38
N LYS A 98 -12.06 -31.01 -7.78
CA LYS A 98 -12.38 -32.41 -7.50
C LYS A 98 -12.11 -32.76 -6.03
N ALA A 99 -11.03 -32.25 -5.43
CA ALA A 99 -10.70 -32.47 -4.04
C ALA A 99 -11.82 -32.01 -3.10
N VAL A 100 -12.32 -30.79 -3.25
CA VAL A 100 -13.43 -30.24 -2.43
C VAL A 100 -14.76 -30.96 -2.65
N LYS A 101 -14.97 -31.57 -3.83
CA LYS A 101 -16.17 -32.38 -4.11
C LYS A 101 -16.11 -33.75 -3.43
N LEU A 102 -14.92 -34.35 -3.39
CA LEU A 102 -14.71 -35.65 -2.74
C LEU A 102 -14.70 -35.52 -1.22
N ASP A 103 -14.08 -34.47 -0.69
CA ASP A 103 -14.11 -34.14 0.73
C ASP A 103 -14.33 -32.64 0.95
N PRO A 104 -15.60 -32.22 1.16
CA PRO A 104 -15.92 -30.82 1.43
C PRO A 104 -15.27 -30.27 2.72
N LYS A 105 -14.86 -31.13 3.66
CA LYS A 105 -14.24 -30.68 4.93
C LYS A 105 -12.76 -30.35 4.78
N LEU A 106 -12.17 -30.58 3.61
CA LEU A 106 -10.76 -30.32 3.36
C LEU A 106 -10.50 -28.81 3.16
N VAL A 107 -10.37 -28.10 4.27
CA VAL A 107 -10.20 -26.63 4.36
C VAL A 107 -9.05 -26.11 3.48
N GLU A 108 -7.94 -26.85 3.44
CA GLU A 108 -6.77 -26.49 2.63
C GLU A 108 -7.07 -26.52 1.12
N ALA A 109 -7.87 -27.48 0.65
CA ALA A 109 -8.30 -27.53 -0.74
C ALA A 109 -9.17 -26.32 -1.11
N TRP A 110 -10.06 -25.90 -0.22
CA TRP A 110 -10.86 -24.68 -0.42
C TRP A 110 -10.01 -23.42 -0.49
N ASN A 111 -8.98 -23.31 0.36
CA ASN A 111 -8.07 -22.16 0.34
C ASN A 111 -7.29 -22.08 -0.97
N HIS A 112 -6.67 -23.17 -1.41
CA HIS A 112 -5.96 -23.16 -2.68
C HIS A 112 -6.90 -23.01 -3.88
N LEU A 113 -8.12 -23.55 -3.82
CA LEU A 113 -9.13 -23.33 -4.87
C LEU A 113 -9.50 -21.85 -4.97
N GLY A 114 -9.66 -21.17 -3.83
CA GLY A 114 -9.90 -19.74 -3.80
C GLY A 114 -8.74 -18.92 -4.34
N GLU A 115 -7.49 -19.32 -4.06
CA GLU A 115 -6.28 -18.70 -4.62
C GLU A 115 -6.20 -18.85 -6.15
N GLU A 116 -6.57 -20.01 -6.70
CA GLU A 116 -6.65 -20.20 -8.16
C GLU A 116 -7.73 -19.32 -8.80
N TYR A 117 -8.93 -19.24 -8.21
CA TYR A 117 -9.95 -18.31 -8.70
C TYR A 117 -9.52 -16.85 -8.61
N TRP A 118 -8.78 -16.49 -7.56
CA TRP A 118 -8.18 -15.17 -7.40
C TRP A 118 -7.17 -14.86 -8.52
N LYS A 119 -6.28 -15.80 -8.85
CA LYS A 119 -5.36 -15.70 -10.01
C LYS A 119 -6.09 -15.63 -11.35
N ASN A 120 -7.24 -16.29 -11.47
CA ASN A 120 -8.13 -16.21 -12.64
C ASN A 120 -8.98 -14.92 -12.67
N LYS A 121 -8.77 -13.99 -11.74
CA LYS A 121 -9.54 -12.74 -11.57
C LYS A 121 -11.04 -12.94 -11.32
N ASP A 122 -11.46 -14.15 -10.91
CA ASP A 122 -12.82 -14.45 -10.47
C ASP A 122 -12.94 -14.24 -8.96
N VAL A 123 -13.02 -12.96 -8.57
CA VAL A 123 -13.01 -12.53 -7.17
C VAL A 123 -14.22 -13.07 -6.39
N GLU A 124 -15.38 -13.21 -7.03
CA GLU A 124 -16.59 -13.76 -6.39
C GLU A 124 -16.46 -15.26 -6.13
N ALA A 125 -15.94 -16.04 -7.09
CA ALA A 125 -15.66 -17.45 -6.86
C ALA A 125 -14.59 -17.66 -5.77
N ALA A 126 -13.54 -16.82 -5.74
CA ALA A 126 -12.53 -16.83 -4.70
C ALA A 126 -13.15 -16.59 -3.31
N LYS A 127 -13.98 -15.54 -3.17
CA LYS A 127 -14.73 -15.25 -1.93
C LYS A 127 -15.56 -16.45 -1.46
N ASN A 128 -16.31 -17.07 -2.37
CA ASN A 128 -17.14 -18.23 -2.05
C ASN A 128 -16.30 -19.42 -1.53
N CYS A 129 -15.11 -19.64 -2.09
CA CYS A 129 -14.20 -20.69 -1.63
C CYS A 129 -13.70 -20.42 -0.20
N PHE A 130 -13.26 -19.19 0.09
CA PHE A 130 -12.79 -18.83 1.44
C PHE A 130 -13.91 -18.89 2.49
N LEU A 131 -15.13 -18.49 2.14
CA LEU A 131 -16.31 -18.69 3.00
C LEU A 131 -16.62 -20.17 3.21
N GLY A 132 -16.52 -20.99 2.15
CA GLY A 132 -16.65 -22.44 2.23
C GLY A 132 -15.66 -23.07 3.21
N ALA A 133 -14.39 -22.66 3.15
CA ALA A 133 -13.35 -23.08 4.09
C ALA A 133 -13.72 -22.72 5.56
N LEU A 134 -14.17 -21.49 5.78
CA LEU A 134 -14.54 -20.98 7.12
C LEU A 134 -15.79 -21.65 7.70
N ASN A 135 -16.71 -22.13 6.86
CA ASN A 135 -17.87 -22.91 7.31
C ASN A 135 -17.46 -24.26 7.93
N HIS A 136 -16.30 -24.79 7.55
CA HIS A 136 -15.79 -26.06 8.07
C HIS A 136 -14.82 -25.87 9.22
N SER A 137 -13.89 -24.92 9.13
CA SER A 137 -12.97 -24.59 10.22
C SER A 137 -12.48 -23.15 10.13
N LYS A 138 -12.55 -22.43 11.25
CA LYS A 138 -11.94 -21.11 11.39
C LYS A 138 -10.42 -21.25 11.34
N ASN A 139 -9.78 -20.63 10.37
CA ASN A 139 -8.33 -20.70 10.17
C ASN A 139 -7.79 -19.37 9.61
N LYS A 140 -6.49 -19.11 9.84
CA LYS A 140 -5.85 -17.84 9.53
C LYS A 140 -5.72 -17.57 8.02
N VAL A 141 -5.51 -18.60 7.21
CA VAL A 141 -5.33 -18.49 5.75
C VAL A 141 -6.62 -18.02 5.08
N SER A 142 -7.76 -18.68 5.36
CA SER A 142 -9.04 -18.26 4.79
C SER A 142 -9.44 -16.85 5.22
N LEU A 143 -9.16 -16.45 6.46
CA LEU A 143 -9.47 -15.10 6.95
C LEU A 143 -8.62 -14.02 6.25
N ARG A 144 -7.33 -14.28 6.02
CA ARG A 144 -6.45 -13.39 5.24
C ARG A 144 -6.94 -13.25 3.81
N ASN A 145 -7.17 -14.37 3.15
CA ASN A 145 -7.56 -14.36 1.75
C ASN A 145 -8.97 -13.76 1.57
N LEU A 146 -9.89 -14.01 2.50
CA LEU A 146 -11.18 -13.34 2.53
C LEU A 146 -11.03 -11.83 2.72
N SER A 147 -10.15 -11.39 3.63
CA SER A 147 -9.84 -9.97 3.79
C SER A 147 -9.33 -9.36 2.47
N MET A 148 -8.44 -10.04 1.75
CA MET A 148 -7.92 -9.58 0.45
C MET A 148 -9.03 -9.39 -0.58
N VAL A 149 -9.86 -10.42 -0.81
CA VAL A 149 -10.92 -10.34 -1.86
C VAL A 149 -11.99 -9.32 -1.52
N LEU A 150 -12.33 -9.13 -0.24
CA LEU A 150 -13.37 -8.17 0.17
C LEU A 150 -13.03 -6.74 -0.24
N ARG A 151 -11.75 -6.34 -0.22
CA ARG A 151 -11.33 -4.96 -0.60
C ARG A 151 -11.38 -4.70 -2.10
N GLN A 152 -11.56 -5.77 -2.88
CA GLN A 152 -11.55 -5.76 -4.34
C GLN A 152 -12.97 -5.85 -4.92
N LEU A 153 -13.95 -6.07 -4.03
CA LEU A 153 -15.35 -6.14 -4.36
C LEU A 153 -16.05 -4.80 -4.11
N GLY A 154 -17.30 -4.71 -4.58
CA GLY A 154 -18.18 -3.57 -4.39
C GLY A 154 -18.36 -2.75 -5.66
N LYS A 155 -19.63 -2.57 -6.05
CA LYS A 155 -20.01 -1.88 -7.29
C LYS A 155 -20.15 -0.39 -7.08
N ASP A 156 -20.60 0.02 -5.90
CA ASP A 156 -20.79 1.41 -5.52
C ASP A 156 -19.97 1.80 -4.28
N PRO A 157 -19.74 3.10 -4.02
CA PRO A 157 -18.92 3.55 -2.90
C PRO A 157 -19.43 3.10 -1.52
N ALA A 158 -20.74 2.99 -1.31
CA ALA A 158 -21.30 2.63 0.00
C ALA A 158 -21.14 1.13 0.27
N GLU A 159 -21.30 0.29 -0.74
CA GLU A 159 -20.98 -1.14 -0.66
C GLU A 159 -19.49 -1.36 -0.42
N ARG A 160 -18.61 -0.64 -1.13
CA ARG A 160 -17.16 -0.73 -0.95
C ARG A 160 -16.71 -0.42 0.46
N ILE A 161 -17.24 0.63 1.08
CA ILE A 161 -16.90 0.98 2.48
C ILE A 161 -17.23 -0.20 3.41
N LYS A 162 -18.43 -0.78 3.31
CA LYS A 162 -18.84 -1.92 4.14
C LYS A 162 -17.95 -3.14 3.94
N LEU A 163 -17.59 -3.44 2.70
CA LEU A 163 -16.71 -4.56 2.38
C LEU A 163 -15.29 -4.33 2.91
N VAL A 164 -14.81 -3.09 2.91
CA VAL A 164 -13.51 -2.72 3.50
C VAL A 164 -13.55 -2.79 5.03
N GLU A 165 -14.64 -2.38 5.68
CA GLU A 165 -14.85 -2.59 7.12
C GLU A 165 -14.82 -4.09 7.46
N GLU A 166 -15.55 -4.92 6.70
CA GLU A 166 -15.54 -6.37 6.87
C GLU A 166 -14.13 -6.95 6.66
N SER A 167 -13.39 -6.46 5.66
CA SER A 167 -12.01 -6.85 5.38
C SER A 167 -11.08 -6.61 6.57
N VAL A 168 -11.21 -5.45 7.23
CA VAL A 168 -10.44 -5.12 8.44
C VAL A 168 -10.77 -6.09 9.56
N GLU A 169 -12.05 -6.42 9.77
CA GLU A 169 -12.45 -7.38 10.80
C GLU A 169 -11.88 -8.79 10.52
N LYS A 170 -11.94 -9.27 9.27
CA LYS A 170 -11.34 -10.57 8.92
C LYS A 170 -9.82 -10.60 9.07
N ALA A 171 -9.13 -9.51 8.73
CA ALA A 171 -7.69 -9.42 8.97
C ALA A 171 -7.34 -9.42 10.47
N LYS A 172 -8.10 -8.70 11.31
CA LYS A 172 -7.93 -8.74 12.76
C LYS A 172 -8.16 -10.13 13.32
N GLU A 173 -9.21 -10.83 12.88
CA GLU A 173 -9.45 -12.22 13.28
C GLU A 173 -8.27 -13.13 12.89
N ALA A 174 -7.67 -12.93 11.71
CA ALA A 174 -6.49 -13.69 11.28
C ALA A 174 -5.25 -13.42 12.15
N VAL A 175 -5.03 -12.17 12.56
CA VAL A 175 -3.97 -11.79 13.51
C VAL A 175 -4.22 -12.39 14.89
N GLN A 176 -5.48 -12.42 15.36
CA GLN A 176 -5.83 -12.99 16.67
C GLN A 176 -5.54 -14.51 16.75
N LEU A 177 -5.66 -15.23 15.63
CA LEU A 177 -5.31 -16.65 15.59
C LEU A 177 -3.80 -16.89 15.68
N ASP A 178 -2.98 -15.96 15.19
CA ASP A 178 -1.52 -16.04 15.26
C ASP A 178 -0.89 -14.64 15.18
N ILE A 179 -0.57 -14.10 16.35
CA ILE A 179 0.00 -12.75 16.47
C ILE A 179 1.45 -12.64 16.00
N LYS A 180 2.12 -13.77 15.74
CA LYS A 180 3.51 -13.81 15.26
C LYS A 180 3.60 -13.87 13.74
N ASP A 181 2.50 -14.17 13.06
CA ASP A 181 2.48 -14.31 11.62
C ASP A 181 2.50 -12.95 10.93
N GLY A 182 3.61 -12.64 10.25
CA GLY A 182 3.80 -11.37 9.57
C GLY A 182 2.86 -11.18 8.40
N THR A 183 2.48 -12.24 7.70
CA THR A 183 1.50 -12.16 6.60
C THR A 183 0.13 -11.69 7.09
N SER A 184 -0.36 -12.19 8.23
CA SER A 184 -1.57 -11.70 8.90
C SER A 184 -1.49 -10.19 9.17
N TRP A 185 -0.37 -9.71 9.70
CA TRP A 185 -0.16 -8.29 9.98
C TRP A 185 -0.06 -7.44 8.72
N PHE A 186 0.60 -7.95 7.67
CA PHE A 186 0.67 -7.32 6.37
C PHE A 186 -0.72 -7.15 5.76
N ILE A 187 -1.54 -8.21 5.76
CA ILE A 187 -2.92 -8.15 5.26
C ILE A 187 -3.77 -7.17 6.09
N LEU A 188 -3.55 -7.08 7.41
CA LEU A 188 -4.20 -6.07 8.24
C LEU A 188 -3.76 -4.64 7.89
N GLY A 189 -2.46 -4.43 7.61
CA GLY A 189 -1.93 -3.16 7.12
C GLY A 189 -2.61 -2.73 5.81
N ASN A 190 -2.71 -3.65 4.86
CA ASN A 190 -3.43 -3.44 3.59
C ASN A 190 -4.92 -3.12 3.82
N ALA A 191 -5.57 -3.80 4.77
CA ALA A 191 -6.97 -3.52 5.09
C ALA A 191 -7.18 -2.12 5.69
N TYR A 192 -6.31 -1.72 6.61
CA TYR A 192 -6.33 -0.35 7.13
C TYR A 192 -5.99 0.69 6.06
N LEU A 193 -5.09 0.40 5.12
CA LEU A 193 -4.76 1.31 4.03
C LEU A 193 -5.97 1.54 3.12
N SER A 194 -6.69 0.48 2.75
CA SER A 194 -7.95 0.62 2.00
C SER A 194 -9.00 1.39 2.80
N MET A 195 -9.15 1.11 4.10
CA MET A 195 -10.11 1.81 4.96
C MET A 195 -9.79 3.30 5.07
N PHE A 196 -8.50 3.65 5.17
CA PHE A 196 -8.04 5.03 5.18
C PHE A 196 -8.49 5.80 3.92
N PHE A 197 -8.32 5.22 2.73
CA PHE A 197 -8.74 5.87 1.48
C PHE A 197 -10.26 5.81 1.24
N ALA A 198 -10.95 4.83 1.82
CA ALA A 198 -12.41 4.71 1.74
C ALA A 198 -13.14 5.67 2.71
N GLU A 199 -12.58 5.94 3.89
CA GLU A 199 -13.26 6.66 4.99
C GLU A 199 -12.59 8.00 5.36
N ASN A 200 -12.68 8.98 4.45
CA ASN A 200 -12.27 10.37 4.70
C ASN A 200 -10.84 10.56 5.26
N GLN A 201 -9.94 9.60 5.03
CA GLN A 201 -8.53 9.70 5.41
C GLN A 201 -8.30 9.98 6.91
N ASN A 202 -9.01 9.27 7.79
CA ASN A 202 -8.84 9.41 9.24
C ASN A 202 -7.39 9.08 9.68
N PRO A 203 -6.65 10.04 10.28
CA PRO A 203 -5.24 9.84 10.66
C PRO A 203 -5.01 8.68 11.64
N LYS A 204 -6.00 8.34 12.47
CA LYS A 204 -5.90 7.20 13.39
C LYS A 204 -5.79 5.86 12.65
N VAL A 205 -6.52 5.72 11.54
CA VAL A 205 -6.49 4.52 10.70
C VAL A 205 -5.15 4.38 10.01
N LEU A 206 -4.58 5.47 9.50
CA LEU A 206 -3.25 5.46 8.91
C LEU A 206 -2.18 5.07 9.94
N LYS A 207 -2.29 5.56 11.18
CA LYS A 207 -1.39 5.13 12.27
C LYS A 207 -1.51 3.62 12.54
N GLN A 208 -2.71 3.06 12.51
CA GLN A 208 -2.93 1.62 12.66
C GLN A 208 -2.34 0.83 11.48
N CYS A 209 -2.53 1.31 10.26
CA CYS A 209 -1.92 0.77 9.04
C CYS A 209 -0.39 0.67 9.18
N MET A 210 0.27 1.78 9.52
CA MET A 210 1.73 1.81 9.66
C MET A 210 2.22 0.93 10.82
N SER A 211 1.47 0.85 11.93
CA SER A 211 1.79 -0.06 13.02
C SER A 211 1.67 -1.53 12.61
N ALA A 212 0.70 -1.88 11.77
CA ALA A 212 0.52 -3.25 11.28
C ALA A 212 1.66 -3.65 10.33
N TYR A 213 2.07 -2.78 9.41
CA TYR A 213 3.24 -3.04 8.57
C TYR A 213 4.53 -3.18 9.39
N ALA A 214 4.76 -2.32 10.38
CA ALA A 214 5.93 -2.42 11.26
C ALA A 214 5.95 -3.73 12.08
N GLN A 215 4.78 -4.28 12.40
CA GLN A 215 4.68 -5.57 13.07
C GLN A 215 4.91 -6.73 12.10
N ALA A 216 4.47 -6.61 10.84
CA ALA A 216 4.69 -7.59 9.79
C ALA A 216 6.19 -7.80 9.49
N GLU A 217 6.98 -6.73 9.44
CA GLU A 217 8.42 -6.80 9.16
C GLU A 217 9.26 -7.52 10.23
N LYS A 218 8.70 -7.77 11.41
CA LYS A 218 9.40 -8.55 12.44
C LYS A 218 9.47 -10.04 12.11
N ASP A 219 8.61 -10.50 11.20
CA ASP A 219 8.66 -11.83 10.62
C ASP A 219 9.59 -11.82 9.39
N SER A 220 10.58 -12.69 9.38
CA SER A 220 11.60 -12.76 8.33
C SER A 220 11.01 -13.08 6.95
N VAL A 221 9.98 -13.93 6.89
CA VAL A 221 9.31 -14.29 5.64
C VAL A 221 8.52 -13.11 5.09
N ALA A 222 7.73 -12.45 5.95
CA ALA A 222 6.95 -11.28 5.53
C ALA A 222 7.84 -10.10 5.14
N ASN A 223 8.98 -9.91 5.79
CA ASN A 223 10.00 -8.91 5.42
C ASN A 223 10.72 -9.19 4.08
N CYS A 224 10.43 -10.35 3.47
CA CYS A 224 10.88 -10.70 2.12
C CYS A 224 9.74 -10.62 1.09
N ASN A 225 8.58 -10.08 1.46
CA ASN A 225 7.44 -9.86 0.57
C ASN A 225 7.55 -8.50 -0.14
N SER A 226 7.59 -8.51 -1.47
CA SER A 226 7.67 -7.29 -2.29
C SER A 226 6.42 -6.40 -2.16
N ASP A 227 5.22 -6.98 -2.13
CA ASP A 227 3.95 -6.25 -1.97
C ASP A 227 3.88 -5.49 -0.63
N LEU A 228 4.48 -6.03 0.44
CA LEU A 228 4.56 -5.35 1.75
C LEU A 228 5.30 -4.03 1.63
N HIS A 229 6.52 -4.07 1.07
CA HIS A 229 7.35 -2.88 0.95
C HIS A 229 6.75 -1.87 -0.02
N TYR A 230 6.16 -2.33 -1.12
CA TYR A 230 5.47 -1.48 -2.08
C TYR A 230 4.26 -0.76 -1.47
N ASN A 231 3.32 -1.50 -0.87
CA ASN A 231 2.10 -0.91 -0.30
C ASN A 231 2.42 0.02 0.88
N ARG A 232 3.47 -0.29 1.65
CA ARG A 232 3.95 0.63 2.69
C ARG A 232 4.61 1.87 2.10
N ALA A 233 5.40 1.75 1.03
CA ALA A 233 5.99 2.89 0.34
C ALA A 233 4.92 3.85 -0.22
N ILE A 234 3.80 3.31 -0.71
CA ILE A 234 2.63 4.09 -1.10
C ILE A 234 2.06 4.89 0.08
N ALA A 235 1.94 4.26 1.26
CA ALA A 235 1.49 4.95 2.48
C ALA A 235 2.47 6.07 2.91
N TYR A 236 3.79 5.80 2.91
CA TYR A 236 4.81 6.80 3.19
C TYR A 236 4.79 7.96 2.20
N LYS A 237 4.63 7.67 0.90
CA LYS A 237 4.50 8.69 -0.15
C LYS A 237 3.30 9.59 0.11
N TYR A 238 2.15 9.02 0.51
CA TYR A 238 0.98 9.81 0.87
C TYR A 238 1.24 10.71 2.08
N GLN A 239 2.02 10.25 3.06
CA GLN A 239 2.44 11.01 4.24
C GLN A 239 3.56 12.03 3.95
N GLU A 240 4.05 12.11 2.71
CA GLU A 240 5.21 12.91 2.30
C GLU A 240 6.53 12.50 2.98
N GLU A 241 6.59 11.28 3.50
CA GLU A 241 7.80 10.63 4.01
C GLU A 241 8.61 10.05 2.84
N TYR A 242 9.03 10.92 1.91
CA TYR A 242 9.53 10.52 0.60
C TYR A 242 10.82 9.69 0.64
N GLN A 243 11.70 9.92 1.63
CA GLN A 243 12.88 9.08 1.84
C GLN A 243 12.50 7.61 2.08
N LEU A 244 11.54 7.38 2.98
CA LEU A 244 11.05 6.04 3.32
C LEU A 244 10.28 5.42 2.16
N ALA A 245 9.54 6.22 1.40
CA ALA A 245 8.86 5.76 0.19
C ALA A 245 9.86 5.26 -0.86
N LEU A 246 10.90 6.04 -1.18
CA LEU A 246 11.95 5.64 -2.14
C LEU A 246 12.66 4.35 -1.72
N VAL A 247 13.06 4.25 -0.45
CA VAL A 247 13.68 3.03 0.10
C VAL A 247 12.74 1.83 0.00
N GLY A 248 11.44 2.03 0.27
CA GLY A 248 10.45 0.97 0.18
C GLY A 248 10.19 0.49 -1.26
N PHE A 249 10.10 1.40 -2.23
CA PHE A 249 9.97 1.04 -3.65
C PHE A 249 11.21 0.28 -4.16
N ALA A 250 12.40 0.77 -3.83
CA ALA A 250 13.65 0.10 -4.20
C ALA A 250 13.76 -1.30 -3.59
N ARG A 251 13.35 -1.46 -2.33
CA ARG A 251 13.31 -2.77 -1.66
C ARG A 251 12.32 -3.72 -2.33
N ALA A 252 11.14 -3.24 -2.71
CA ALA A 252 10.15 -4.03 -3.44
C ALA A 252 10.68 -4.46 -4.83
N ALA A 253 11.33 -3.55 -5.57
CA ALA A 253 11.96 -3.84 -6.85
C ALA A 253 13.10 -4.89 -6.71
N ALA A 254 13.90 -4.80 -5.65
CA ALA A 254 14.98 -5.76 -5.42
C ALA A 254 14.49 -7.17 -5.06
N LEU A 255 13.36 -7.27 -4.34
CA LEU A 255 12.73 -8.56 -3.99
C LEU A 255 11.99 -9.20 -5.17
N ASP A 256 11.56 -8.40 -6.15
CA ASP A 256 10.85 -8.89 -7.33
C ASP A 256 11.24 -8.09 -8.59
N PRO A 257 12.43 -8.34 -9.16
CA PRO A 257 12.93 -7.58 -10.31
C PRO A 257 12.11 -7.73 -11.59
N LEU A 258 11.20 -8.70 -11.63
CA LEU A 258 10.31 -8.95 -12.77
C LEU A 258 8.99 -8.16 -12.66
N TRP A 259 8.74 -7.51 -11.52
CA TRP A 259 7.61 -6.61 -11.33
C TRP A 259 8.04 -5.16 -11.61
N PRO A 260 7.55 -4.53 -12.69
CA PRO A 260 8.01 -3.20 -13.09
C PRO A 260 7.53 -2.07 -12.17
N ASP A 261 6.32 -2.16 -11.60
CA ASP A 261 5.67 -1.04 -10.91
C ASP A 261 6.50 -0.42 -9.78
N PRO A 262 7.21 -1.17 -8.90
CA PRO A 262 8.03 -0.56 -7.87
C PRO A 262 9.14 0.32 -8.45
N GLN A 263 9.80 -0.13 -9.52
CA GLN A 263 10.84 0.63 -10.19
C GLN A 263 10.25 1.87 -10.90
N GLU A 264 9.09 1.73 -11.54
CA GLU A 264 8.38 2.86 -12.15
C GLU A 264 7.98 3.89 -11.10
N LYS A 265 7.43 3.46 -9.94
CA LYS A 265 7.06 4.35 -8.83
C LYS A 265 8.25 5.07 -8.22
N GLU A 266 9.37 4.38 -8.07
CA GLU A 266 10.63 4.98 -7.63
C GLU A 266 11.07 6.10 -8.59
N GLN A 267 11.14 5.82 -9.90
CA GLN A 267 11.53 6.79 -10.92
C GLN A 267 10.57 7.98 -11.00
N GLN A 268 9.25 7.71 -10.94
CA GLN A 268 8.22 8.74 -10.91
C GLN A 268 8.39 9.66 -9.71
N LEU A 269 8.68 9.11 -8.53
CA LEU A 269 8.88 9.91 -7.32
C LEU A 269 10.15 10.75 -7.40
N VAL A 270 11.28 10.19 -7.85
CA VAL A 270 12.53 10.96 -8.06
C VAL A 270 12.30 12.10 -9.07
N SER A 271 11.62 11.82 -10.19
CA SER A 271 11.27 12.82 -11.20
C SER A 271 10.37 13.92 -10.64
N TYR A 272 9.38 13.56 -9.82
CA TYR A 272 8.52 14.51 -9.13
C TYR A 272 9.31 15.44 -8.19
N LEU A 273 10.12 14.88 -7.29
CA LEU A 273 10.92 15.67 -6.34
C LEU A 273 11.89 16.62 -7.07
N THR A 274 12.52 16.13 -8.14
CA THR A 274 13.40 16.95 -8.99
C THR A 274 12.66 18.14 -9.61
N LYS A 275 11.45 17.92 -10.12
CA LYS A 275 10.62 18.99 -10.70
C LYS A 275 10.18 19.99 -9.63
N VAL A 276 9.77 19.53 -8.44
CA VAL A 276 9.37 20.42 -7.35
C VAL A 276 10.54 21.28 -6.89
N GLN A 277 11.71 20.68 -6.66
CA GLN A 277 12.96 21.38 -6.33
C GLN A 277 13.27 22.49 -7.34
N ASP A 278 13.35 22.15 -8.63
CA ASP A 278 13.62 23.10 -9.72
C ASP A 278 12.59 24.25 -9.75
N MET A 279 11.31 23.94 -9.54
CA MET A 279 10.25 24.96 -9.52
C MET A 279 10.31 25.87 -8.29
N VAL A 280 10.69 25.35 -7.12
CA VAL A 280 10.90 26.17 -5.92
C VAL A 280 12.10 27.08 -6.12
N ASP A 281 13.25 26.53 -6.51
CA ASP A 281 14.52 27.24 -6.67
C ASP A 281 14.46 28.34 -7.73
N THR A 282 13.71 28.09 -8.82
CA THR A 282 13.55 29.04 -9.93
C THR A 282 12.31 29.91 -9.82
N LYS A 283 11.51 29.78 -8.75
CA LYS A 283 10.22 30.47 -8.55
C LYS A 283 9.30 30.29 -9.76
N GLY A 284 9.13 29.05 -10.19
CA GLY A 284 8.35 28.65 -11.36
C GLY A 284 8.93 29.12 -12.69
N LYS A 285 10.24 29.35 -12.77
CA LYS A 285 10.94 29.96 -13.92
C LYS A 285 10.35 31.32 -14.31
N THR A 286 9.80 32.05 -13.33
CA THR A 286 9.15 33.33 -13.55
C THR A 286 10.20 34.43 -13.72
N LYS A 287 10.13 35.18 -14.84
CA LYS A 287 11.03 36.32 -15.08
C LYS A 287 10.89 37.36 -13.97
N GLY A 288 12.02 37.92 -13.51
CA GLY A 288 12.06 38.87 -12.38
C GLY A 288 11.04 40.01 -12.44
N LYS A 289 10.86 40.68 -13.59
CA LYS A 289 9.84 41.74 -13.73
C LYS A 289 8.41 41.24 -13.48
N LYS A 290 8.06 40.09 -14.04
CA LYS A 290 6.72 39.47 -13.88
C LYS A 290 6.50 39.03 -12.44
N LEU A 291 7.54 38.45 -11.81
CA LEU A 291 7.51 38.04 -10.41
C LEU A 291 7.26 39.24 -9.49
N GLN A 292 8.00 40.34 -9.68
CA GLN A 292 7.82 41.57 -8.90
C GLN A 292 6.42 42.17 -9.09
N THR A 293 5.85 42.12 -10.31
CA THR A 293 4.44 42.50 -10.53
C THR A 293 3.50 41.63 -9.70
N MET A 294 3.64 40.29 -9.74
CA MET A 294 2.82 39.38 -8.94
C MET A 294 2.91 39.69 -7.44
N ILE A 295 4.12 39.86 -6.91
CA ILE A 295 4.38 40.20 -5.51
C ILE A 295 3.69 41.52 -5.13
N SER A 296 3.79 42.55 -5.97
CA SER A 296 3.15 43.85 -5.71
C SER A 296 1.62 43.82 -5.69
N GLU A 297 1.00 42.80 -6.28
CA GLU A 297 -0.46 42.59 -6.26
C GLU A 297 -0.94 41.85 -5.00
N ILE A 298 -0.03 41.36 -4.15
CA ILE A 298 -0.41 40.75 -2.87
C ILE A 298 -1.03 41.83 -1.98
N SER A 299 -2.23 41.54 -1.49
CA SER A 299 -3.05 42.46 -0.70
C SER A 299 -3.76 41.68 0.38
N GLU A 300 -3.85 42.23 1.59
CA GLU A 300 -4.59 41.62 2.70
C GLU A 300 -6.07 41.36 2.38
N ASN A 301 -6.64 42.04 1.38
CA ASN A 301 -7.99 41.73 0.92
C ASN A 301 -8.11 40.31 0.34
N HIS A 302 -7.00 39.73 -0.15
CA HIS A 302 -6.96 38.35 -0.63
C HIS A 302 -6.97 37.31 0.51
N LEU A 303 -6.83 37.71 1.77
CA LEU A 303 -7.06 36.83 2.93
C LEU A 303 -8.54 36.42 3.06
N GLY A 304 -9.46 37.17 2.43
CA GLY A 304 -10.88 36.86 2.44
C GLY A 304 -11.44 36.71 3.86
N VAL A 305 -12.06 35.57 4.15
CA VAL A 305 -12.66 35.26 5.47
C VAL A 305 -11.65 35.17 6.61
N TYR A 306 -10.35 35.07 6.32
CA TYR A 306 -9.30 35.05 7.33
C TYR A 306 -8.86 36.45 7.76
N LYS A 307 -9.31 37.49 7.04
CA LYS A 307 -9.13 38.88 7.45
C LYS A 307 -10.03 39.18 8.66
N GLY A 308 -9.45 39.40 9.83
CA GLY A 308 -10.17 39.93 11.00
C GLY A 308 -11.00 38.93 11.80
N GLY A 309 -10.65 37.64 11.79
CA GLY A 309 -11.01 36.76 12.93
C GLY A 309 -12.03 35.66 12.76
N SER A 310 -12.67 35.54 11.60
CA SER A 310 -13.70 34.52 11.38
C SER A 310 -13.15 33.14 11.00
N TYR A 311 -12.12 32.64 11.69
CA TYR A 311 -11.62 31.28 11.53
C TYR A 311 -11.99 30.40 12.72
N THR A 312 -12.84 29.39 12.48
CA THR A 312 -13.07 28.32 13.44
C THR A 312 -11.96 27.28 13.30
N SER A 313 -11.07 27.23 14.29
CA SER A 313 -10.02 26.22 14.40
C SER A 313 -10.59 24.80 14.45
N GLN A 314 -9.73 23.80 14.26
CA GLN A 314 -10.09 22.39 14.43
C GLN A 314 -10.66 22.07 15.83
N SER A 315 -10.35 22.88 16.85
CA SER A 315 -10.91 22.75 18.20
C SER A 315 -12.31 23.37 18.38
N GLY A 316 -12.91 23.93 17.32
CA GLY A 316 -14.23 24.59 17.36
C GLY A 316 -14.21 26.01 17.93
N LYS A 317 -13.04 26.56 18.23
CA LYS A 317 -12.88 27.94 18.73
C LYS A 317 -12.63 28.89 17.56
N THR A 318 -13.37 29.99 17.55
CA THR A 318 -13.10 31.12 16.66
C THR A 318 -11.88 31.88 17.16
N ILE A 319 -10.86 32.02 16.32
CA ILE A 319 -9.62 32.72 16.64
C ILE A 319 -9.23 33.69 15.52
N ASP A 320 -8.53 34.74 15.91
CA ASP A 320 -7.85 35.63 14.97
C ASP A 320 -6.61 34.95 14.42
N LEU A 321 -6.45 34.99 13.09
CA LEU A 321 -5.26 34.51 12.42
C LEU A 321 -4.29 35.68 12.21
N ALA A 322 -3.06 35.52 12.71
CA ALA A 322 -1.98 36.44 12.43
C ALA A 322 -1.44 36.20 11.02
N TYR A 323 -1.48 37.23 10.17
CA TYR A 323 -0.82 37.18 8.86
C TYR A 323 0.70 37.21 9.05
N VAL A 324 1.39 36.20 8.54
CA VAL A 324 2.85 36.04 8.63
C VAL A 324 3.45 35.72 7.26
N MET A 325 4.77 35.92 7.12
CA MET A 325 5.51 35.53 5.93
C MET A 325 5.89 34.05 6.00
N LEU A 326 6.16 33.45 4.84
CA LEU A 326 6.56 32.04 4.71
C LEU A 326 7.84 31.73 5.49
N GLN A 327 8.80 32.67 5.49
CA GLN A 327 10.06 32.56 6.23
C GLN A 327 9.89 32.57 7.76
N ASP A 328 8.74 33.03 8.28
CA ASP A 328 8.46 33.13 9.72
C ASP A 328 7.69 31.90 10.26
N LEU A 329 7.52 30.88 9.42
CA LEU A 329 6.88 29.64 9.80
C LEU A 329 7.86 28.69 10.51
N SER A 330 7.33 27.94 11.46
CA SER A 330 8.03 26.83 12.10
C SER A 330 7.68 25.52 11.39
N GLN A 331 8.50 24.49 11.53
CA GLN A 331 8.16 23.13 11.08
C GLN A 331 6.87 22.63 11.77
N GLU A 332 6.14 21.75 11.09
CA GLU A 332 4.83 21.23 11.46
C GLU A 332 3.72 22.29 11.47
N ILE A 333 2.71 22.13 12.32
CA ILE A 333 1.53 22.98 12.35
C ILE A 333 1.84 24.36 12.95
N ASN A 334 1.35 25.40 12.28
CA ASN A 334 1.50 26.80 12.72
C ASN A 334 0.16 27.37 13.20
N PRO A 335 -0.30 27.03 14.43
CA PRO A 335 -1.63 27.41 14.91
C PRO A 335 -1.78 28.93 15.03
N GLY A 336 -2.98 29.45 14.73
CA GLY A 336 -3.26 30.87 14.80
C GLY A 336 -2.53 31.74 13.75
N LYS A 337 -1.84 31.15 12.78
CA LYS A 337 -1.16 31.87 11.69
C LYS A 337 -1.90 31.68 10.36
N VAL A 338 -1.76 32.64 9.44
CA VAL A 338 -2.19 32.52 8.05
C VAL A 338 -1.10 33.06 7.14
N VAL A 339 -0.85 32.37 6.03
CA VAL A 339 0.04 32.84 4.97
C VAL A 339 -0.74 33.21 3.73
N LEU A 340 -0.20 34.13 2.93
CA LEU A 340 -0.77 34.58 1.68
C LEU A 340 0.34 34.72 0.65
N GLY A 341 0.12 34.19 -0.55
CA GLY A 341 1.05 34.39 -1.66
C GLY A 341 0.41 34.20 -3.02
N LYS A 342 1.22 34.38 -4.05
CA LYS A 342 0.84 34.25 -5.45
C LYS A 342 1.37 32.95 -6.04
N VAL A 343 0.51 32.22 -6.74
CA VAL A 343 0.91 31.00 -7.45
C VAL A 343 1.84 31.36 -8.61
N VAL A 344 3.04 30.79 -8.64
CA VAL A 344 4.04 31.04 -9.71
C VAL A 344 4.09 29.92 -10.74
N CYS A 345 3.79 28.68 -10.34
CA CYS A 345 3.71 27.53 -11.23
C CYS A 345 2.85 26.42 -10.62
N THR A 346 2.42 25.49 -11.46
CA THR A 346 1.84 24.20 -11.07
C THR A 346 2.78 23.09 -11.52
N VAL A 347 3.02 22.09 -10.68
CA VAL A 347 3.89 20.95 -10.98
C VAL A 347 3.02 19.79 -11.44
N THR A 348 3.22 19.37 -12.69
CA THR A 348 2.51 18.22 -13.25
C THR A 348 3.13 16.91 -12.77
N THR A 349 2.28 15.98 -12.35
CA THR A 349 2.67 14.63 -11.95
C THR A 349 1.85 13.61 -12.74
N GLU A 350 2.37 12.40 -12.88
CA GLU A 350 1.64 11.30 -13.55
C GLU A 350 0.48 10.80 -12.69
N GLU A 351 0.51 11.08 -11.38
CA GLU A 351 -0.58 10.77 -10.47
C GLU A 351 -1.49 11.98 -10.25
N PRO A 352 -2.80 11.75 -10.07
CA PRO A 352 -3.77 12.83 -9.89
C PRO A 352 -3.66 13.54 -8.53
N VAL A 353 -2.98 12.94 -7.55
CA VAL A 353 -2.87 13.44 -6.18
C VAL A 353 -1.41 13.30 -5.69
N PRO A 354 -0.84 14.32 -5.04
CA PRO A 354 -1.43 15.63 -4.75
C PRO A 354 -1.38 16.60 -5.94
N PHE A 355 -2.32 17.56 -5.96
CA PHE A 355 -2.18 18.74 -6.81
C PHE A 355 -1.07 19.61 -6.22
N THR A 356 0.03 19.80 -6.94
CA THR A 356 1.21 20.51 -6.43
C THR A 356 1.40 21.84 -7.15
N PHE A 357 1.61 22.92 -6.40
CA PHE A 357 1.94 24.24 -6.95
C PHE A 357 2.99 24.93 -6.09
N CYS A 358 3.67 25.93 -6.64
CA CYS A 358 4.57 26.78 -5.87
C CYS A 358 3.94 28.17 -5.72
N MET A 359 4.14 28.78 -4.56
CA MET A 359 3.69 30.15 -4.29
C MET A 359 4.81 31.00 -3.71
N VAL A 360 4.72 32.31 -3.99
CA VAL A 360 5.63 33.33 -3.44
C VAL A 360 4.86 34.32 -2.57
N ASP A 361 5.41 34.69 -1.43
CA ASP A 361 4.82 35.70 -0.55
C ASP A 361 5.34 37.12 -0.85
N SER A 362 4.92 38.10 -0.03
CA SER A 362 5.37 39.49 -0.17
C SER A 362 6.84 39.72 0.21
N ALA A 363 7.48 38.75 0.88
CA ALA A 363 8.89 38.77 1.23
C ALA A 363 9.77 38.10 0.15
N ASP A 364 9.21 37.76 -1.01
CA ASP A 364 9.90 37.05 -2.10
C ASP A 364 10.43 35.66 -1.67
N THR A 365 9.81 35.06 -0.64
CA THR A 365 10.05 33.66 -0.24
C THR A 365 9.17 32.73 -1.06
N CYS A 366 9.72 31.63 -1.56
CA CYS A 366 9.00 30.64 -2.37
C CYS A 366 8.88 29.33 -1.60
N CYS A 367 7.72 28.69 -1.66
CA CYS A 367 7.53 27.34 -1.14
C CYS A 367 6.67 26.48 -2.08
N ALA A 368 6.82 25.17 -1.98
CA ALA A 368 5.87 24.24 -2.58
C ALA A 368 4.60 24.13 -1.71
N VAL A 369 3.48 23.79 -2.32
CA VAL A 369 2.22 23.46 -1.64
C VAL A 369 1.67 22.19 -2.26
N THR A 370 1.45 21.17 -1.43
CA THR A 370 0.83 19.89 -1.80
C THR A 370 -0.61 19.91 -1.34
N LEU A 371 -1.54 19.86 -2.30
CA LEU A 371 -2.97 19.94 -2.05
C LEU A 371 -3.64 18.59 -2.32
N TYR A 372 -4.19 18.00 -1.27
CA TYR A 372 -4.88 16.71 -1.30
C TYR A 372 -6.39 16.88 -1.38
N ASN A 373 -7.07 15.77 -1.67
CA ASN A 373 -8.53 15.68 -1.74
C ASN A 373 -9.18 16.73 -2.66
N VAL A 374 -8.53 17.01 -3.79
CA VAL A 374 -9.01 17.97 -4.79
C VAL A 374 -9.98 17.29 -5.74
N ALA A 375 -11.12 17.93 -6.01
CA ALA A 375 -12.07 17.46 -7.02
C ALA A 375 -11.41 17.37 -8.41
N PRO A 376 -11.67 16.31 -9.19
CA PRO A 376 -11.10 16.16 -10.53
C PRO A 376 -11.35 17.38 -11.41
N GLY A 377 -10.30 17.84 -12.10
CA GLY A 377 -10.35 19.01 -12.97
C GLY A 377 -10.29 20.37 -12.27
N TYR A 378 -10.22 20.41 -10.94
CA TYR A 378 -9.96 21.63 -10.19
C TYR A 378 -8.47 21.80 -9.86
N GLY A 379 -8.03 23.05 -9.80
CA GLY A 379 -6.67 23.46 -9.42
C GLY A 379 -6.54 24.97 -9.39
N VAL A 380 -5.58 25.49 -8.63
CA VAL A 380 -5.24 26.92 -8.65
C VAL A 380 -4.43 27.27 -9.90
N LYS A 381 -4.51 28.52 -10.34
CA LYS A 381 -3.86 29.01 -11.57
C LYS A 381 -2.70 29.94 -11.24
N ILE A 382 -1.73 30.00 -12.15
CA ILE A 382 -0.62 30.96 -12.08
C ILE A 382 -1.18 32.39 -11.97
N GLY A 383 -0.73 33.13 -10.96
CA GLY A 383 -1.17 34.49 -10.63
C GLY A 383 -2.31 34.57 -9.63
N ASP A 384 -2.96 33.45 -9.26
CA ASP A 384 -3.94 33.42 -8.18
C ASP A 384 -3.28 33.76 -6.84
N SER A 385 -3.96 34.54 -6.03
CA SER A 385 -3.61 34.76 -4.63
C SER A 385 -4.19 33.62 -3.79
N VAL A 386 -3.38 32.90 -3.02
CA VAL A 386 -3.81 31.78 -2.17
C VAL A 386 -3.46 32.07 -0.72
N ALA A 387 -4.46 32.02 0.15
CA ALA A 387 -4.27 32.08 1.60
C ALA A 387 -4.48 30.71 2.24
N ILE A 388 -3.57 30.33 3.13
CA ILE A 388 -3.55 29.03 3.82
C ILE A 388 -3.55 29.29 5.33
N PRO A 389 -4.64 28.92 6.06
CA PRO A 389 -4.70 29.05 7.50
C PRO A 389 -3.99 27.87 8.18
N GLU A 390 -3.40 28.13 9.34
CA GLU A 390 -2.69 27.15 10.17
C GLU A 390 -1.80 26.20 9.37
N PRO A 391 -0.88 26.72 8.52
CA PRO A 391 -0.15 25.90 7.55
C PRO A 391 0.66 24.81 8.25
N TYR A 392 0.56 23.59 7.74
CA TYR A 392 1.40 22.46 8.12
C TYR A 392 2.65 22.46 7.25
N VAL A 393 3.78 22.86 7.82
CA VAL A 393 5.03 23.06 7.11
C VAL A 393 5.92 21.83 7.25
N GLN A 394 6.48 21.39 6.13
CA GLN A 394 7.52 20.36 6.11
C GLN A 394 8.77 20.97 5.50
N SER A 395 9.90 20.75 6.17
CA SER A 395 11.20 20.94 5.52
C SER A 395 11.58 19.60 4.92
N LEU A 396 11.54 19.50 3.60
CA LEU A 396 11.98 18.30 2.94
C LEU A 396 13.52 18.25 2.96
N ASP A 397 14.06 17.12 3.40
CA ASP A 397 15.47 16.79 3.31
C ASP A 397 15.57 15.30 2.96
N VAL A 398 15.80 15.02 1.68
CA VAL A 398 15.83 13.66 1.11
C VAL A 398 17.11 13.46 0.35
N GLN A 399 17.83 12.40 0.67
CA GLN A 399 19.04 11.98 -0.02
C GLN A 399 18.81 10.61 -0.65
N TYR A 400 18.92 10.54 -1.99
CA TYR A 400 18.69 9.31 -2.72
C TYR A 400 19.68 9.15 -3.87
N GLY A 401 20.57 8.15 -3.76
CA GLY A 401 21.74 8.04 -4.62
C GLY A 401 22.61 9.30 -4.51
N ASP A 402 22.94 9.90 -5.66
CA ASP A 402 23.70 11.15 -5.75
C ASP A 402 22.81 12.41 -5.71
N MET A 403 21.50 12.25 -5.56
CA MET A 403 20.53 13.35 -5.57
C MET A 403 20.21 13.79 -4.14
N THR A 404 20.07 15.10 -3.95
CA THR A 404 19.62 15.70 -2.69
C THR A 404 18.48 16.66 -2.98
N PHE A 405 17.38 16.52 -2.25
CA PHE A 405 16.21 17.38 -2.35
C PHE A 405 16.03 18.13 -1.04
N HIS A 406 16.09 19.45 -1.11
CA HIS A 406 15.92 20.35 0.02
C HIS A 406 15.03 21.52 -0.37
N TYR A 407 13.82 21.57 0.18
CA TYR A 407 12.89 22.68 0.02
C TYR A 407 11.83 22.70 1.13
N LEU A 408 11.20 23.86 1.32
CA LEU A 408 10.02 24.01 2.18
C LEU A 408 8.74 23.67 1.41
N SER A 409 7.88 22.85 2.01
CA SER A 409 6.53 22.58 1.52
C SER A 409 5.47 22.88 2.58
N ILE A 410 4.27 23.24 2.12
CA ILE A 410 3.07 23.31 2.93
C ILE A 410 2.11 22.22 2.49
N ARG A 411 1.78 21.31 3.40
CA ARG A 411 0.77 20.30 3.16
C ARG A 411 -0.62 20.84 3.46
N VAL A 412 -1.55 20.63 2.53
CA VAL A 412 -2.96 21.00 2.68
C VAL A 412 -3.83 19.79 2.40
N ASP A 413 -4.44 19.23 3.45
CA ASP A 413 -5.24 18.00 3.34
C ASP A 413 -6.59 18.19 2.64
N SER A 414 -7.14 19.42 2.63
CA SER A 414 -8.41 19.71 1.97
C SER A 414 -8.42 21.10 1.33
N PRO A 415 -8.92 21.24 0.09
CA PRO A 415 -9.03 22.53 -0.58
C PRO A 415 -9.99 23.50 0.11
N VAL A 416 -10.93 23.03 0.93
CA VAL A 416 -11.95 23.90 1.55
C VAL A 416 -11.38 24.86 2.59
N VAL A 417 -10.15 24.62 3.05
CA VAL A 417 -9.43 25.54 3.93
C VAL A 417 -8.77 26.69 3.14
N LEU A 418 -8.64 26.57 1.82
CA LEU A 418 -8.02 27.60 1.02
C LEU A 418 -8.96 28.78 0.78
N VAL A 419 -8.37 29.97 0.73
CA VAL A 419 -8.98 31.16 0.13
C VAL A 419 -8.21 31.49 -1.13
N VAL A 420 -8.90 31.52 -2.27
CA VAL A 420 -8.32 31.83 -3.58
C VAL A 420 -8.91 33.15 -4.08
N ASN A 421 -8.05 34.13 -4.36
CA ASN A 421 -8.43 35.48 -4.78
C ASN A 421 -9.48 36.13 -3.86
N GLY A 422 -9.31 35.95 -2.54
CA GLY A 422 -10.21 36.48 -1.51
C GLY A 422 -11.51 35.70 -1.31
N ARG A 423 -11.73 34.58 -2.03
CA ARG A 423 -12.93 33.73 -1.90
C ARG A 423 -12.57 32.38 -1.30
N LYS A 424 -13.27 31.98 -0.22
CA LYS A 424 -13.12 30.65 0.37
C LYS A 424 -13.63 29.58 -0.59
N LEU A 425 -12.91 28.47 -0.71
CA LEU A 425 -13.36 27.34 -1.52
C LEU A 425 -14.49 26.56 -0.82
N GLY A 426 -15.45 26.11 -1.61
CA GLY A 426 -16.59 25.30 -1.15
C GLY A 426 -16.31 23.80 -1.19
N LEU A 427 -17.22 23.02 -0.60
CA LEU A 427 -17.18 21.55 -0.60
C LEU A 427 -17.22 20.95 -2.01
N ASP A 428 -17.74 21.69 -3.00
CA ASP A 428 -17.73 21.30 -4.41
C ASP A 428 -16.32 21.17 -5.00
N LYS A 429 -15.29 21.68 -4.31
CA LYS A 429 -13.89 21.55 -4.70
C LYS A 429 -13.17 20.38 -4.04
N GLN A 430 -13.81 19.67 -3.12
CA GLN A 430 -13.23 18.54 -2.41
C GLN A 430 -13.75 17.20 -2.96
N ALA A 431 -12.84 16.26 -3.17
CA ALA A 431 -13.17 14.85 -3.42
C ALA A 431 -12.14 13.97 -2.69
N PRO A 432 -12.54 12.86 -2.05
CA PRO A 432 -11.59 11.99 -1.37
C PRO A 432 -10.55 11.42 -2.35
N SER A 433 -9.31 11.35 -1.91
CA SER A 433 -8.23 10.71 -2.66
C SER A 433 -8.50 9.20 -2.71
N VAL A 434 -8.59 8.62 -3.91
CA VAL A 434 -8.76 7.18 -4.10
C VAL A 434 -7.40 6.58 -4.43
N LEU A 435 -6.94 5.64 -3.60
CA LEU A 435 -5.73 4.86 -3.83
C LEU A 435 -6.08 3.39 -3.62
N GLY A 436 -5.85 2.59 -4.66
CA GLY A 436 -5.99 1.13 -4.57
C GLY A 436 -4.82 0.55 -3.80
N VAL A 437 -5.08 -0.50 -3.03
CA VAL A 437 -4.01 -1.33 -2.46
C VAL A 437 -3.72 -2.41 -3.49
N SER A 438 -2.51 -2.40 -4.04
CA SER A 438 -2.18 -3.31 -5.11
C SER A 438 -1.80 -4.68 -4.56
N ALA A 439 -2.23 -5.71 -5.27
CA ALA A 439 -1.70 -7.05 -5.15
C ALA A 439 -1.21 -7.44 -6.55
N LYS A 440 -0.02 -8.05 -6.66
CA LYS A 440 0.57 -8.53 -7.93
C LYS A 440 -0.38 -9.31 -8.86
N SER A 441 -1.51 -9.78 -8.37
CA SER A 441 -2.60 -10.44 -9.11
C SER A 441 -3.65 -9.50 -9.74
N GLU A 442 -3.50 -8.18 -9.64
CA GLU A 442 -4.36 -7.19 -10.31
C GLU A 442 -4.15 -7.10 -11.83
#